data_AF-A0A1F3GCL0-F1
#
_entry.id   AF-A0A1F3GCL0-F1
#
_cell.length_a   1.000
_cell.length_b   1.000
_cell.length_c   1.000
_cell.angle_alpha   90.00
_cell.angle_beta   90.00
_cell.angle_gamma   90.00
#
_symmetry.space_group_name_H-M   'P 1'
#
loop_
_entity.id
_entity.type
_entity.pdbx_description
1 polymer ?
#
loop_
_entity_poly.entity_id
_entity_poly.type
_entity_poly.pdbx_seq_one_letter_code
_entity_poly.pdbx_strand_id
1 'polypeptide(L)' 'MKTLLITLAFLAFSAFSAQQNVYICTGSSSVAYHKTSDCSGLRNCKGTVKKITLQEAQKMNRRACKICYK' A
#
# COMPACT_ATOMS: atom_id res chain seq x y z
N MET A 1 8.81 36.82 -26.62
CA MET A 1 7.48 36.25 -26.32
C MET A 1 7.32 34.76 -26.67
N LYS A 2 8.40 34.04 -27.04
CA LYS A 2 8.37 32.59 -27.36
C LYS A 2 8.98 31.70 -26.27
N THR A 3 9.72 32.31 -25.34
CA THR A 3 10.39 31.64 -24.21
C THR A 3 9.45 31.28 -23.07
N LEU A 4 8.31 31.98 -22.92
CA LEU A 4 7.26 31.68 -21.94
C LEU A 4 6.49 30.38 -22.23
N LEU A 5 6.44 29.95 -23.49
CA LEU A 5 5.76 28.70 -23.88
C LEU A 5 6.64 27.46 -23.63
N ILE A 6 7.95 27.62 -23.61
CA ILE A 6 8.91 26.51 -23.41
C ILE A 6 9.02 26.14 -21.93
N THR A 7 8.82 27.09 -21.01
CA THR A 7 8.87 26.84 -19.56
C THR A 7 7.63 26.13 -19.02
N LEU A 8 6.46 26.27 -19.66
CA LEU A 8 5.24 25.53 -19.26
C LEU A 8 5.32 24.02 -19.57
N ALA A 9 6.12 23.62 -20.56
CA ALA A 9 6.27 22.21 -20.92
C ALA A 9 7.07 21.40 -19.87
N PHE A 10 7.85 22.07 -19.01
CA PHE A 10 8.70 21.42 -18.00
C PHE A 10 7.98 21.09 -16.68
N LEU A 11 6.80 21.67 -16.42
CA LEU A 11 6.03 21.41 -15.18
C LEU A 11 5.15 20.15 -15.22
N ALA A 12 5.07 19.47 -16.36
CA ALA A 12 4.15 18.34 -16.56
C ALA A 12 4.78 16.96 -16.28
N PHE A 13 6.00 16.87 -15.74
CA PHE A 13 6.57 15.60 -15.27
C PHE A 13 5.99 15.25 -13.90
N SER A 14 4.68 14.98 -13.88
CA SER A 14 3.98 14.52 -12.69
C SER A 14 4.58 13.19 -12.22
N ALA A 15 4.91 13.15 -10.92
CA ALA A 15 5.57 12.03 -10.26
C ALA A 15 4.69 10.78 -10.31
N PHE A 16 5.06 9.81 -11.15
CA PHE A 16 4.48 8.48 -11.15
C PHE A 16 4.96 7.73 -9.89
N SER A 17 4.13 7.70 -8.85
CA SER A 17 4.41 6.91 -7.65
C SER A 17 3.89 5.48 -7.84
N ALA A 18 4.79 4.50 -7.77
CA ALA A 18 4.44 3.09 -7.84
C ALA A 18 3.62 2.69 -6.60
N GLN A 19 2.33 2.40 -6.80
CA GLN A 19 1.44 2.01 -5.72
C GLN A 19 1.86 0.65 -5.14
N GLN A 20 2.32 0.67 -3.89
CA GLN A 20 2.73 -0.53 -3.18
C GLN A 20 1.51 -1.31 -2.72
N ASN A 21 1.47 -2.60 -3.04
CA ASN A 21 0.39 -3.50 -2.60
C ASN A 21 0.84 -4.34 -1.40
N VAL A 22 -0.10 -4.63 -0.52
CA VAL A 22 0.08 -5.43 0.70
C VAL A 22 -1.10 -6.38 0.88
N TYR A 23 -0.97 -7.33 1.80
CA TYR A 23 -2.01 -8.29 2.12
C TYR A 23 -2.61 -8.01 3.50
N ILE A 24 -3.93 -8.11 3.63
CA ILE A 24 -4.64 -8.02 4.91
C ILE A 24 -5.54 -9.22 5.12
N CYS A 25 -5.75 -9.60 6.37
CA CYS A 25 -6.88 -10.44 6.76
C CYS A 25 -8.10 -9.54 7.04
N THR A 26 -9.27 -9.89 6.49
CA THR A 26 -10.53 -9.14 6.68
C THR A 26 -11.28 -9.49 7.97
N GLY A 27 -10.76 -10.40 8.79
CA GLY A 27 -11.32 -10.68 10.11
C GLY A 27 -11.36 -9.42 10.99
N SER A 28 -12.40 -9.28 11.80
CA SER A 28 -12.65 -8.09 12.64
C SER A 28 -11.53 -7.79 13.62
N SER A 29 -10.84 -8.83 14.12
CA SER A 29 -9.71 -8.70 15.04
C SER A 29 -8.35 -8.45 14.37
N SER A 30 -8.30 -8.40 13.04
CA SER A 30 -7.06 -8.19 12.31
C SER A 30 -6.60 -6.73 12.44
N VAL A 31 -5.34 -6.53 12.82
CA VAL A 31 -4.76 -5.18 13.04
C VAL A 31 -3.55 -4.89 12.16
N ALA A 32 -3.11 -5.85 11.34
CA ALA A 32 -1.86 -5.75 10.58
C ALA A 32 -2.05 -5.91 9.07
N TYR A 33 -1.15 -5.28 8.32
CA TYR A 33 -0.89 -5.58 6.91
C TYR A 33 0.43 -6.35 6.76
N HIS A 34 0.51 -7.16 5.70
CA HIS A 34 1.57 -8.13 5.48
C HIS A 34 2.23 -7.90 4.12
N LYS A 35 3.56 -8.02 4.06
CA LYS A 35 4.35 -7.85 2.82
C LYS A 35 4.03 -8.93 1.77
N THR A 36 3.59 -10.10 2.23
CA THR A 36 3.38 -11.30 1.42
C THR A 36 2.17 -12.10 1.92
N SER A 37 1.51 -12.82 1.02
CA SER A 37 0.33 -13.64 1.31
C SER A 37 0.63 -14.91 2.11
N ASP A 38 1.88 -15.36 2.15
CA ASP A 38 2.35 -16.56 2.87
C ASP A 38 2.86 -16.26 4.29
N CYS A 39 2.76 -14.99 4.73
CA CYS A 39 3.20 -14.59 6.07
C CYS A 39 2.56 -15.49 7.13
N SER A 40 3.35 -16.03 8.06
CA SER A 40 2.85 -16.91 9.13
C SER A 40 1.77 -16.24 10.00
N GLY A 41 1.76 -14.91 10.09
CA GLY A 41 0.70 -14.14 10.76
C GLY A 41 -0.68 -14.20 10.07
N LEU A 42 -0.77 -14.68 8.83
CA LEU A 42 -2.03 -14.88 8.10
C LEU A 42 -2.61 -16.30 8.26
N ARG A 43 -1.85 -17.27 8.80
CA ARG A 43 -2.26 -18.69 8.91
C ARG A 43 -3.59 -18.91 9.63
N ASN A 44 -3.88 -18.08 10.64
CA ASN A 44 -5.09 -18.17 11.45
C ASN A 44 -6.16 -17.13 11.06
N CYS A 45 -6.08 -16.58 9.84
CA CYS A 45 -7.09 -15.64 9.36
C CYS A 45 -8.47 -16.31 9.34
N LYS A 46 -9.41 -15.80 10.15
CA LYS A 46 -10.80 -16.27 10.21
C LYS A 46 -11.73 -15.63 9.17
N GLY A 47 -11.18 -14.76 8.32
CA GLY A 47 -11.88 -14.10 7.23
C GLY A 47 -11.24 -14.45 5.89
N THR A 48 -11.11 -13.45 5.02
CA THR A 48 -10.44 -13.60 3.71
C THR A 48 -9.14 -12.83 3.71
N VAL A 49 -8.12 -13.36 3.03
CA VAL A 49 -6.90 -12.61 2.73
C VAL A 49 -7.13 -11.80 1.47
N LYS A 50 -7.01 -10.47 1.55
CA LYS A 50 -7.15 -9.55 0.41
C LYS A 50 -5.85 -8.83 0.13
N LYS A 51 -5.55 -8.63 -1.16
CA LYS A 51 -4.49 -7.74 -1.62
C LYS A 51 -5.08 -6.35 -1.80
N ILE A 52 -4.55 -5.38 -1.07
CA ILE A 52 -4.96 -3.97 -1.11
C ILE A 52 -3.73 -3.08 -1.23
N THR A 53 -3.94 -1.78 -1.41
CA THR A 53 -2.83 -0.84 -1.42
C THR A 53 -2.33 -0.56 0.00
N LEU A 54 -1.04 -0.25 0.16
CA LEU A 54 -0.46 0.14 1.44
C LEU A 54 -1.18 1.37 2.02
N GLN A 55 -1.52 2.34 1.16
CA GLN A 55 -2.24 3.54 1.54
C GLN A 55 -3.62 3.21 2.12
N GLU A 56 -4.35 2.29 1.50
CA GLU A 56 -5.65 1.82 2.01
C GLU A 56 -5.50 1.12 3.36
N ALA A 57 -4.51 0.24 3.51
CA ALA A 57 -4.22 -0.42 4.78
C ALA A 57 -3.93 0.59 5.91
N GLN A 58 -3.17 1.65 5.61
CA GLN A 58 -2.88 2.75 6.54
C GLN A 58 -4.13 3.55 6.88
N LYS A 59 -4.99 3.87 5.90
CA LYS A 59 -6.30 4.53 6.13
C LYS A 59 -7.22 3.70 7.03
N MET A 60 -7.11 2.38 6.97
CA MET A 60 -7.82 1.45 7.87
C MET A 60 -7.17 1.32 9.27
N ASN A 61 -6.17 2.14 9.61
CA ASN A 61 -5.38 2.06 10.85
C ASN A 61 -4.70 0.71 11.09
N ARG A 62 -4.36 -0.02 10.02
CA ARG A 62 -3.59 -1.26 10.12
C ARG A 62 -2.10 -0.92 10.26
N ARG A 63 -1.41 -1.62 11.16
CA ARG A 63 0.05 -1.48 11.34
C ARG A 63 0.84 -2.50 10.53
N ALA A 64 2.13 -2.27 10.32
CA ALA A 64 3.00 -3.28 9.72
C ALA A 64 3.01 -4.56 10.57
N CYS A 65 3.02 -5.72 9.90
CA CYS A 65 3.22 -7.00 10.56
C CYS A 65 4.65 -7.11 11.10
N LYS A 66 4.80 -7.35 12.41
CA LYS A 66 6.09 -7.53 13.09
C LYS A 66 6.85 -8.82 12.71
N ILE A 67 6.31 -9.63 11.80
CA ILE A 67 6.92 -10.88 11.34
C ILE A 67 7.58 -10.69 9.96
N CYS A 68 6.85 -10.15 8.98
CA CYS A 68 7.34 -10.00 7.60
C CYS A 68 7.86 -8.59 7.24
N TYR A 69 7.83 -7.65 8.18
CA TYR A 69 8.47 -6.32 8.08
C TYR A 69 9.59 -6.15 9.12
N LYS A 70 10.19 -7.24 9.59
CA LYS A 70 11.44 -7.18 10.35
C LYS A 70 12.59 -6.72 9.47
#